data_AF-A0A1I4GYC5-F1
#
_entry.id   AF-A0A1I4GYC5-F1
#
_cell.length_a   1.000
_cell.length_b   1.000
_cell.length_c   1.000
_cell.angle_alpha   90.00
_cell.angle_beta   90.00
_cell.angle_gamma   90.00
#
_symmetry.space_group_name_H-M   'P 1'
#
loop_
_entity.id
_entity.type
_entity.pdbx_description
1 polymer ?
#
loop_
_entity_poly.entity_id
_entity_poly.type
_entity_poly.pdbx_seq_one_letter_code
_entity_poly.pdbx_strand_id
1 'polypeptide(L)'
;MLRRTKIVATLGPATETPEVLEGLILAGVDVVRLNFSHGKAEEHRARAALVREMAAKHGRFVAILADLQGPKIRISRFAEGKVTLHKGQRFVLDAALDKNAGDATRVGIDYEALITDSKPGDVLLLDDGRVVLKTLEVKATELVCEVLVAGPLSNNKGINRQGGGLSASALTDKDCEDIKTAAS
;
A
#
# COMPACT_ATOMS: atom_id res chain seq x y z
N MET A 1 14.53 35.35 -1.47
CA MET A 1 14.56 34.61 -0.19
C MET A 1 14.75 33.13 -0.50
N LEU A 2 15.62 32.42 0.21
CA LEU A 2 15.80 30.98 -0.01
C LEU A 2 14.58 30.20 0.51
N ARG A 3 14.14 29.20 -0.24
CA ARG A 3 13.07 28.29 0.17
C ARG A 3 13.48 27.52 1.43
N ARG A 4 12.60 27.50 2.44
CA ARG A 4 12.83 26.80 3.71
C ARG A 4 12.20 25.41 3.75
N THR A 5 10.92 25.30 3.34
CA THR A 5 10.18 24.03 3.27
C THR A 5 10.77 23.12 2.21
N LYS A 6 11.09 21.87 2.54
CA LYS A 6 11.74 20.89 1.65
C LYS A 6 10.73 20.14 0.76
N ILE A 7 11.17 19.66 -0.40
CA ILE A 7 10.36 18.94 -1.38
C ILE A 7 10.86 17.49 -1.46
N VAL A 8 9.93 16.55 -1.28
CA VAL A 8 10.12 15.11 -1.45
C VAL A 8 9.42 14.68 -2.74
N ALA A 9 10.11 14.02 -3.67
CA ALA A 9 9.52 13.47 -4.89
C ALA A 9 9.65 11.94 -4.93
N THR A 10 8.54 11.23 -5.13
CA THR A 10 8.57 9.76 -5.29
C THR A 10 9.00 9.40 -6.70
N LEU A 11 10.00 8.52 -6.84
CA LEU A 11 10.43 8.02 -8.14
C LEU A 11 9.59 6.80 -8.55
N GLY A 12 9.34 6.68 -9.85
CA GLY A 12 8.62 5.58 -10.47
C GLY A 12 8.70 5.65 -11.99
N PRO A 13 7.83 4.94 -12.74
CA PRO A 13 7.89 4.84 -14.20
C PRO A 13 7.93 6.18 -14.95
N ALA A 14 7.31 7.22 -14.40
CA ALA A 14 7.30 8.55 -15.00
C ALA A 14 8.61 9.33 -14.83
N THR A 15 9.56 8.84 -14.03
CA THR A 15 10.79 9.54 -13.63
C THR A 15 12.05 8.69 -13.78
N GLU A 16 12.03 7.67 -14.63
CA GLU A 16 13.15 6.72 -14.77
C GLU A 16 14.23 7.20 -15.73
N THR A 17 13.94 8.17 -16.59
CA THR A 17 14.92 8.66 -17.56
C THR A 17 15.85 9.70 -16.93
N PRO A 18 17.12 9.75 -17.35
CA PRO A 18 18.07 10.76 -16.87
C PRO A 18 17.57 12.19 -17.04
N GLU A 19 16.89 12.50 -18.15
CA GLU A 19 16.41 13.85 -18.48
C GLU A 19 15.34 14.33 -17.50
N VAL A 20 14.40 13.44 -17.15
CA VAL A 20 13.35 13.78 -16.19
C VAL A 20 13.95 13.96 -14.80
N LEU A 21 14.87 13.09 -14.40
CA LEU A 21 15.51 13.17 -13.09
C LEU A 21 16.37 14.43 -12.95
N GLU A 22 17.12 14.77 -13.99
CA GLU A 22 17.86 16.03 -14.08
C GLU A 22 16.92 17.24 -13.96
N GLY A 23 15.78 17.20 -14.66
CA GLY A 23 14.72 18.21 -14.54
C GLY A 23 14.20 18.38 -13.12
N LEU A 24 13.98 17.28 -12.38
CA LEU A 24 13.55 17.31 -10.97
C LEU A 24 14.60 17.95 -10.05
N ILE A 25 15.89 17.66 -10.29
CA ILE A 25 17.01 18.22 -9.53
C ILE A 25 17.13 19.72 -9.75
N LEU A 26 17.05 20.16 -11.00
CA LEU A 26 17.08 21.57 -11.38
C LEU A 26 15.84 22.34 -10.90
N ALA A 27 14.67 21.70 -10.90
CA ALA A 27 13.44 22.25 -10.33
C ALA A 27 13.51 22.40 -8.79
N GLY A 28 14.49 21.76 -8.14
CA GLY A 28 14.82 22.01 -6.74
C GLY A 28 14.28 20.97 -5.76
N VAL A 29 14.14 19.70 -6.15
CA VAL A 29 13.92 18.60 -5.20
C VAL A 29 15.04 18.53 -4.17
N ASP A 30 14.71 18.18 -2.92
CA ASP A 30 15.69 17.99 -1.84
C ASP A 30 15.83 16.53 -1.41
N VAL A 31 14.75 15.76 -1.56
CA VAL A 31 14.72 14.33 -1.22
C VAL A 31 14.00 13.57 -2.33
N VAL A 32 14.56 12.46 -2.76
CA VAL A 32 13.85 11.49 -3.59
C VAL A 32 13.40 10.32 -2.74
N ARG A 33 12.18 9.86 -2.95
CA ARG A 33 11.60 8.69 -2.28
C ARG A 33 11.60 7.50 -3.23
N LEU A 34 12.27 6.42 -2.80
CA LEU A 34 12.21 5.11 -3.44
C LEU A 34 11.18 4.27 -2.70
N ASN A 35 10.05 3.99 -3.34
CA ASN A 35 8.96 3.22 -2.73
C ASN A 35 9.14 1.72 -2.99
N PHE A 36 9.54 0.96 -1.97
CA PHE A 36 9.77 -0.48 -2.05
C PHE A 36 8.48 -1.31 -2.10
N SER A 37 7.30 -0.67 -2.08
CA SER A 37 6.04 -1.32 -2.44
C SER A 37 6.00 -1.83 -3.88
N HIS A 38 6.84 -1.26 -4.74
CA HIS A 38 6.93 -1.52 -6.18
C HIS A 38 8.40 -1.59 -6.62
N GLY A 39 8.63 -2.17 -7.80
CA GLY A 39 9.96 -2.30 -8.38
C GLY A 39 10.84 -3.36 -7.70
N LYS A 40 11.97 -3.67 -8.34
CA LYS A 40 12.97 -4.63 -7.84
C LYS A 40 14.12 -3.91 -7.14
N ALA A 41 14.86 -4.62 -6.30
CA ALA A 41 16.05 -4.10 -5.61
C ALA A 41 17.05 -3.44 -6.58
N GLU A 42 17.36 -4.11 -7.70
CA GLU A 42 18.30 -3.58 -8.70
C GLU A 42 17.81 -2.29 -9.36
N GLU A 43 16.50 -2.14 -9.60
CA GLU A 43 15.93 -0.92 -10.14
C GLU A 43 16.10 0.25 -9.15
N HIS A 44 15.88 0.00 -7.85
CA HIS A 44 16.09 1.01 -6.81
C HIS A 44 17.56 1.41 -6.68
N ARG A 45 18.49 0.45 -6.78
CA ARG A 45 19.94 0.74 -6.81
C ARG A 45 20.33 1.57 -8.02
N ALA A 46 19.84 1.22 -9.20
CA ALA A 46 20.10 1.98 -10.42
C ALA A 46 19.56 3.42 -10.33
N ARG A 47 18.33 3.59 -9.83
CA ARG A 47 17.75 4.92 -9.57
C ARG A 47 18.58 5.71 -8.57
N ALA A 48 19.01 5.08 -7.47
CA ALA A 48 19.83 5.74 -6.46
C ALA A 48 21.19 6.21 -7.01
N ALA A 49 21.85 5.39 -7.84
CA ALA A 49 23.09 5.75 -8.50
C ALA A 49 22.89 6.95 -9.44
N LEU A 50 21.85 6.91 -10.28
CA LEU A 50 21.53 7.99 -11.21
C LEU A 50 21.20 9.32 -10.49
N VAL A 51 20.48 9.27 -9.36
CA VAL A 51 20.21 10.45 -8.52
C VAL A 51 21.51 11.07 -8.03
N ARG A 52 22.43 10.25 -7.51
CA ARG A 52 23.72 10.73 -6.99
C ARG A 52 24.56 11.35 -8.10
N GLU A 53 24.61 10.71 -9.27
CA GLU A 53 25.32 11.20 -10.45
C GLU A 53 24.79 12.57 -10.91
N MET A 54 23.47 12.68 -11.12
CA MET A 54 22.85 13.92 -11.57
C MET A 54 22.92 15.02 -10.52
N ALA A 55 22.82 14.70 -9.24
CA ALA A 55 22.98 15.68 -8.16
C ALA A 55 24.41 16.23 -8.12
N ALA A 56 25.41 15.35 -8.26
CA ALA A 56 26.82 15.75 -8.32
C ALA A 56 27.13 16.62 -9.55
N LYS A 57 26.58 16.26 -10.72
CA LYS A 57 26.71 17.03 -11.97
C LYS A 57 26.30 18.51 -11.80
N HIS A 58 25.29 18.77 -10.97
CA HIS A 58 24.73 20.11 -10.74
C HIS A 58 25.13 20.75 -9.40
N GLY A 59 26.05 20.14 -8.65
CA GLY A 59 26.47 20.66 -7.33
C GLY A 59 25.32 20.74 -6.32
N ARG A 60 24.34 19.84 -6.43
CA ARG A 60 23.15 19.79 -5.56
C ARG A 60 23.29 18.65 -4.54
N PHE A 61 22.76 18.86 -3.35
CA PHE A 61 22.62 17.81 -2.34
C PHE A 61 21.18 17.32 -2.33
N VAL A 62 20.98 16.04 -2.67
CA VAL A 62 19.66 15.39 -2.69
C VAL A 62 19.73 14.14 -1.83
N ALA A 63 18.89 14.07 -0.80
CA ALA A 63 18.79 12.88 0.04
C ALA A 63 17.97 11.79 -0.66
N ILE A 64 18.25 10.52 -0.32
CA ILE A 64 17.48 9.38 -0.80
C ILE A 64 16.77 8.77 0.40
N LEU A 65 15.45 8.69 0.32
CA LEU A 65 14.57 8.09 1.32
C LEU A 65 14.10 6.73 0.79
N ALA A 66 14.52 5.66 1.46
CA ALA A 66 13.99 4.32 1.23
C ALA A 66 12.69 4.16 2.05
N ASP A 67 11.57 3.95 1.37
CA ASP A 67 10.27 3.75 2.01
C ASP A 67 9.87 2.29 1.93
N LEU A 68 9.82 1.65 3.10
CA LEU A 68 9.49 0.23 3.25
C LEU A 68 8.02 -0.02 2.97
N GLN A 69 7.69 -1.26 2.64
CA GLN A 69 6.34 -1.61 2.26
C GLN A 69 5.42 -1.75 3.48
N GLY A 70 5.93 -2.34 4.56
CA GLY A 70 5.16 -2.72 5.72
C GLY A 70 4.15 -3.85 5.44
N PRO A 71 3.36 -4.23 6.46
CA PRO A 71 2.34 -5.26 6.30
C PRO A 71 1.22 -4.79 5.36
N LYS A 72 1.05 -5.49 4.24
CA LYS A 72 -0.05 -5.25 3.29
C LYS A 72 -1.31 -6.00 3.74
N ILE A 73 -2.18 -5.33 4.47
CA ILE A 73 -3.50 -5.86 4.80
C ILE A 73 -4.44 -5.52 3.63
N ARG A 74 -4.79 -6.52 2.83
CA ARG A 74 -5.53 -6.36 1.58
C ARG A 74 -6.56 -7.45 1.42
N ILE A 75 -7.64 -7.14 0.70
CA ILE A 75 -8.48 -8.17 0.09
C ILE A 75 -7.71 -8.82 -1.07
N SER A 76 -8.02 -10.08 -1.37
CA SER A 76 -7.44 -10.80 -2.50
C SER A 76 -8.10 -10.36 -3.81
N ARG A 77 -8.59 -11.28 -4.65
CA ARG A 77 -9.13 -10.98 -5.97
C ARG A 77 -10.54 -11.50 -6.15
N PHE A 78 -11.28 -10.80 -7.01
CA PHE A 78 -12.59 -11.20 -7.50
C PHE A 78 -12.44 -11.98 -8.81
N ALA A 79 -13.34 -12.93 -9.05
CA ALA A 79 -13.39 -13.71 -10.28
C ALA A 79 -13.57 -12.80 -11.52
N GLU A 80 -14.41 -11.78 -11.40
CA GLU A 80 -14.65 -10.77 -12.45
C GLU A 80 -13.78 -9.50 -12.28
N GLY A 81 -12.81 -9.53 -11.38
CA GLY A 81 -11.85 -8.44 -11.12
C GLY A 81 -12.37 -7.25 -10.32
N LYS A 82 -13.70 -7.04 -10.24
CA LYS A 82 -14.35 -6.06 -9.36
C LYS A 82 -15.81 -6.43 -9.09
N VAL A 83 -16.35 -5.86 -8.02
CA VAL A 83 -17.76 -5.91 -7.67
C VAL A 83 -18.24 -4.52 -7.26
N THR A 84 -19.55 -4.30 -7.25
CA THR A 84 -20.15 -3.08 -6.68
C THR A 84 -20.94 -3.48 -5.45
N LEU A 85 -20.60 -2.90 -4.31
CA LEU A 85 -21.28 -3.16 -3.04
C LEU A 85 -22.35 -2.12 -2.79
N HIS A 86 -23.49 -2.57 -2.29
CA HIS A 86 -24.63 -1.72 -1.96
C HIS A 86 -24.75 -1.51 -0.45
N LYS A 87 -25.29 -0.37 -0.03
CA LYS A 87 -25.47 -0.05 1.39
C LYS A 87 -26.44 -1.04 2.05
N GLY A 88 -26.08 -1.53 3.24
CA GLY A 88 -26.85 -2.53 4.00
C GLY A 88 -26.67 -3.97 3.51
N GLN A 89 -25.94 -4.17 2.41
CA GLN A 89 -25.63 -5.51 1.90
C GLN A 89 -24.72 -6.26 2.89
N ARG A 90 -24.96 -7.57 3.05
CA ARG A 90 -24.03 -8.45 3.75
C ARG A 90 -22.85 -8.79 2.84
N PHE A 91 -21.65 -8.68 3.38
CA PHE A 91 -20.42 -8.99 2.67
C PHE A 91 -19.45 -9.71 3.60
N VAL A 92 -18.80 -10.77 3.11
CA VAL A 92 -17.93 -11.62 3.93
C VAL A 92 -16.47 -11.46 3.53
N LEU A 93 -15.60 -11.24 4.51
CA LEU A 93 -14.15 -11.35 4.32
C LEU A 93 -13.74 -12.74 4.80
N ASP A 94 -13.19 -13.56 3.91
CA ASP A 94 -12.96 -14.98 4.17
C ASP A 94 -11.46 -15.32 4.01
N ALA A 95 -10.81 -15.71 5.09
CA ALA A 95 -9.39 -16.08 5.10
C ALA A 95 -9.12 -17.41 4.38
N ALA A 96 -10.13 -18.28 4.23
CA ALA A 96 -9.99 -19.60 3.62
C ALA A 96 -10.42 -19.63 2.13
N LEU A 97 -10.95 -18.52 1.61
CA LEU A 97 -11.40 -18.45 0.21
C LEU A 97 -10.19 -18.48 -0.75
N ASP A 98 -10.35 -19.17 -1.88
CA ASP A 98 -9.36 -19.09 -2.96
C ASP A 98 -9.13 -17.63 -3.38
N LYS A 99 -7.86 -17.28 -3.61
CA LYS A 99 -7.43 -15.89 -3.85
C LYS A 99 -8.09 -15.25 -5.07
N ASN A 100 -8.64 -16.03 -6.01
CA ASN A 100 -9.28 -15.55 -7.24
C ASN A 100 -10.80 -15.78 -7.26
N ALA A 101 -11.38 -16.34 -6.20
CA ALA A 101 -12.78 -16.75 -6.15
C ALA A 101 -13.72 -15.73 -5.48
N GLY A 102 -13.27 -14.47 -5.29
CA GLY A 102 -14.15 -13.43 -4.74
C GLY A 102 -15.32 -13.09 -5.67
N ASP A 103 -16.47 -12.77 -5.07
CA ASP A 103 -17.70 -12.40 -5.76
C ASP A 103 -18.43 -11.24 -5.03
N ALA A 104 -19.68 -10.98 -5.41
CA ALA A 104 -20.47 -9.88 -4.83
C ALA A 104 -20.82 -10.11 -3.35
N THR A 105 -20.68 -11.31 -2.82
CA THR A 105 -21.05 -11.69 -1.45
C THR A 105 -19.86 -11.92 -0.54
N ARG A 106 -18.70 -12.32 -1.09
CA ARG A 106 -17.50 -12.60 -0.30
C ARG A 106 -16.20 -12.33 -1.07
N VAL A 107 -15.12 -12.08 -0.34
CA VAL A 107 -13.77 -11.98 -0.92
C VAL A 107 -12.71 -12.52 0.04
N GLY A 108 -11.64 -13.05 -0.54
CA GLY A 108 -10.44 -13.47 0.19
C GLY A 108 -9.75 -12.31 0.89
N ILE A 109 -9.00 -12.61 1.95
CA ILE A 109 -8.07 -11.66 2.58
C ILE A 109 -6.66 -12.25 2.62
N ASP A 110 -5.66 -11.41 2.39
CA ASP A 110 -4.26 -11.83 2.41
C ASP A 110 -3.65 -11.85 3.82
N TYR A 111 -4.39 -11.34 4.82
CA TYR A 111 -3.96 -11.25 6.21
C TYR A 111 -4.95 -11.99 7.12
N GLU A 112 -4.71 -13.27 7.35
CA GLU A 112 -5.60 -14.15 8.13
C GLU A 112 -5.84 -13.66 9.56
N ALA A 113 -4.82 -13.05 10.18
CA ALA A 113 -4.92 -12.49 11.53
C ALA A 113 -5.93 -11.32 11.63
N LEU A 114 -6.44 -10.79 10.50
CA LEU A 114 -7.57 -9.85 10.52
C LEU A 114 -8.79 -10.45 11.22
N ILE A 115 -9.02 -11.77 11.10
CA ILE A 115 -10.14 -12.45 11.74
C ILE A 115 -10.01 -12.35 13.26
N THR A 116 -8.84 -12.67 13.80
CA THR A 116 -8.56 -12.64 15.25
C THR A 116 -8.43 -11.24 15.80
N ASP A 117 -7.97 -10.30 14.98
CA ASP A 117 -7.82 -8.90 15.39
C ASP A 117 -9.17 -8.18 15.46
N SER A 118 -10.17 -8.62 14.71
CA SER A 118 -11.47 -7.96 14.61
C SER A 118 -12.46 -8.46 15.65
N LYS A 119 -13.40 -7.60 16.02
CA LYS A 119 -14.55 -7.93 16.87
C LYS A 119 -15.85 -7.37 16.31
N PRO A 120 -17.02 -7.90 16.71
CA PRO A 120 -18.31 -7.30 16.35
C PRO A 120 -18.35 -5.80 16.71
N GLY A 121 -18.82 -4.98 15.78
CA GLY A 121 -18.88 -3.53 15.90
C GLY A 121 -17.68 -2.79 15.32
N ASP A 122 -16.57 -3.46 15.01
CA ASP A 122 -15.42 -2.83 14.36
C ASP A 122 -15.78 -2.30 12.96
N VAL A 123 -15.13 -1.21 12.57
CA VAL A 123 -15.31 -0.58 11.25
C VAL A 123 -14.05 -0.79 10.42
N LEU A 124 -14.22 -1.42 9.27
CA LEU A 124 -13.17 -1.69 8.30
C LEU A 124 -13.32 -0.74 7.11
N LEU A 125 -12.24 -0.04 6.78
CA LEU A 125 -12.14 0.88 5.64
C LEU A 125 -11.40 0.19 4.51
N LEU A 126 -12.02 0.12 3.33
CA LEU A 126 -11.44 -0.46 2.13
C LEU A 126 -11.23 0.62 1.06
N ASP A 127 -10.16 0.47 0.28
CA ASP A 127 -9.76 1.41 -0.78
C ASP A 127 -9.74 2.87 -0.27
N ASP A 128 -8.95 3.11 0.78
CA ASP A 128 -8.80 4.42 1.45
C ASP A 128 -10.14 5.00 1.98
N GLY A 129 -11.04 4.11 2.41
CA GLY A 129 -12.34 4.48 2.99
C GLY A 129 -13.43 4.77 1.97
N ARG A 130 -13.21 4.50 0.68
CA ARG A 130 -14.25 4.58 -0.35
C ARG A 130 -15.36 3.57 -0.11
N VAL A 131 -15.02 2.41 0.44
CA VAL A 131 -15.97 1.41 0.92
C VAL A 131 -15.74 1.23 2.42
N VAL A 132 -16.83 1.18 3.17
CA VAL A 132 -16.78 1.01 4.63
C VAL A 132 -17.66 -0.14 5.03
N LEU A 133 -17.09 -1.08 5.77
CA LEU A 133 -17.77 -2.26 6.30
C LEU A 133 -17.83 -2.18 7.82
N LYS A 134 -18.92 -2.66 8.40
CA LYS A 134 -19.04 -2.89 9.84
C LYS A 134 -19.10 -4.37 10.13
N THR A 135 -18.21 -4.86 10.98
CA THR A 135 -18.19 -6.26 11.40
C THR A 135 -19.44 -6.55 12.23
N LEU A 136 -20.26 -7.50 11.80
CA LEU A 136 -21.42 -7.99 12.53
C LEU A 136 -21.06 -9.20 13.38
N GLU A 137 -20.30 -10.13 12.81
CA GLU A 137 -19.95 -11.41 13.43
C GLU A 137 -18.55 -11.85 13.00
N VAL A 138 -17.82 -12.45 13.93
CA VAL A 138 -16.51 -13.07 13.69
C VAL A 138 -16.69 -14.58 13.83
N LYS A 139 -16.41 -15.32 12.77
CA LYS A 139 -16.37 -16.78 12.76
C LYS A 139 -14.93 -17.29 12.72
N ALA A 140 -14.75 -18.60 12.60
CA ALA A 140 -13.43 -19.23 12.59
C ALA A 140 -12.49 -18.67 11.50
N THR A 141 -12.99 -18.47 10.28
CA THR A 141 -12.21 -17.95 9.14
C THR A 141 -12.89 -16.79 8.41
N GLU A 142 -14.09 -16.39 8.85
CA GLU A 142 -14.93 -15.41 8.15
C GLU A 142 -15.22 -14.21 9.06
N LEU A 143 -15.16 -13.00 8.50
CA LEU A 143 -15.79 -11.81 9.05
C LEU A 143 -17.06 -11.52 8.27
N VAL A 144 -18.21 -11.64 8.93
CA VAL A 144 -19.49 -11.26 8.35
C VAL A 144 -19.69 -9.78 8.62
N CYS A 145 -19.80 -9.00 7.56
CA CYS A 145 -19.91 -7.54 7.63
C CYS A 145 -21.18 -7.02 6.97
N GLU A 146 -21.56 -5.81 7.35
CA GLU A 146 -22.56 -4.98 6.68
C GLU A 146 -21.87 -3.81 5.99
N VAL A 147 -22.27 -3.50 4.76
CA VAL A 147 -21.76 -2.35 4.00
C VAL A 147 -22.38 -1.06 4.52
N LEU A 148 -21.59 -0.19 5.16
CA LEU A 148 -22.03 1.13 5.59
C LEU A 148 -21.94 2.17 4.47
N VAL A 149 -20.86 2.11 3.69
CA VAL A 149 -20.61 3.00 2.54
C VAL A 149 -20.44 2.13 1.29
N ALA A 150 -21.36 2.32 0.35
CA ALA A 150 -21.42 1.62 -0.93
C ALA A 150 -20.34 2.13 -1.90
N GLY A 151 -19.94 1.27 -2.84
CA GLY A 151 -18.97 1.65 -3.86
C GLY A 151 -18.42 0.46 -4.64
N PRO A 152 -17.66 0.73 -5.71
CA PRO A 152 -16.91 -0.31 -6.41
C PRO A 152 -15.75 -0.79 -5.55
N LEU A 153 -15.53 -2.10 -5.53
CA LEU A 153 -14.40 -2.75 -4.88
C LEU A 153 -13.71 -3.66 -5.89
N SER A 154 -12.41 -3.47 -6.09
CA SER A 154 -11.61 -4.23 -7.06
C SER A 154 -10.47 -5.00 -6.38
N ASN A 155 -9.68 -5.72 -7.15
CA ASN A 155 -8.61 -6.58 -6.63
C ASN A 155 -7.56 -5.85 -5.78
N ASN A 156 -7.03 -6.56 -4.77
CA ASN A 156 -5.86 -6.17 -3.96
C ASN A 156 -5.99 -4.81 -3.25
N LYS A 157 -7.23 -4.41 -2.89
CA LYS A 157 -7.47 -3.16 -2.17
C LYS A 157 -7.09 -3.27 -0.71
N GLY A 158 -6.52 -2.19 -0.18
CA GLY A 158 -6.11 -2.09 1.22
C GLY A 158 -7.31 -2.15 2.16
N ILE A 159 -7.11 -2.77 3.32
CA ILE A 159 -8.04 -2.80 4.44
C ILE A 159 -7.36 -2.10 5.62
N ASN A 160 -8.05 -1.17 6.25
CA ASN A 160 -7.65 -0.56 7.51
C ASN A 160 -8.78 -0.72 8.53
N ARG A 161 -8.43 -0.84 9.81
CA ARG A 161 -9.43 -0.79 10.88
C ARG A 161 -9.47 0.60 11.50
N GLN A 162 -10.67 1.16 11.64
CA GLN A 162 -10.86 2.43 12.32
C GLN A 162 -10.44 2.31 13.79
N GLY A 163 -9.57 3.21 14.25
CA GLY A 163 -9.04 3.18 15.62
C GLY A 163 -7.80 2.29 15.80
N GLY A 164 -7.26 1.69 14.74
CA GLY A 164 -6.01 0.91 14.79
C GLY A 164 -6.18 -0.47 15.41
N GLY A 165 -5.10 -1.05 15.95
CA GLY A 165 -5.08 -2.33 16.69
C GLY A 165 -5.13 -3.60 15.83
N LEU A 166 -4.64 -3.51 14.60
CA LEU A 166 -4.21 -4.69 13.84
C LEU A 166 -2.86 -5.14 14.42
N SER A 167 -2.69 -6.42 14.67
CA SER A 167 -1.51 -7.02 15.31
C SER A 167 -0.35 -7.24 14.34
N ALA A 168 -0.49 -6.78 13.09
CA ALA A 168 0.50 -6.97 12.05
C ALA A 168 1.86 -6.44 12.49
N SER A 169 2.89 -7.29 12.37
CA SER A 169 4.27 -6.90 12.61
C SER A 169 4.61 -5.68 11.77
N ALA A 170 5.28 -4.70 12.37
CA ALA A 170 5.71 -3.50 11.68
C ALA A 170 6.70 -3.79 10.54
N LEU A 171 7.47 -4.88 10.67
CA LEU A 171 8.41 -5.35 9.65
C LEU A 171 7.98 -6.72 9.14
N THR A 172 7.87 -6.84 7.82
CA THR A 172 7.70 -8.10 7.10
C THR A 172 9.06 -8.67 6.69
N ASP A 173 9.12 -9.95 6.31
CA ASP A 173 10.34 -10.56 5.75
C ASP A 173 10.83 -9.80 4.51
N LYS A 174 9.90 -9.30 3.70
CA LYS A 174 10.22 -8.43 2.56
C LYS A 174 10.88 -7.13 3.03
N ASP A 175 10.35 -6.48 4.07
CA ASP A 175 10.94 -5.25 4.60
C ASP A 175 12.36 -5.49 5.12
N CYS A 176 12.62 -6.64 5.73
CA CYS A 176 13.97 -7.03 6.15
C CYS A 176 14.95 -7.12 4.96
N GLU A 177 14.53 -7.67 3.82
CA GLU A 177 15.34 -7.69 2.59
C GLU A 177 15.47 -6.31 1.94
N ASP A 178 14.41 -5.50 2.00
CA ASP A 178 14.43 -4.11 1.52
C ASP A 178 15.38 -3.24 2.36
N ILE A 179 15.48 -3.47 3.67
CA ILE A 179 16.45 -2.80 4.56
C ILE A 179 17.87 -3.14 4.12
N LYS A 180 18.16 -4.41 3.82
CA LYS A 180 19.48 -4.81 3.28
C LYS A 180 19.77 -4.11 1.95
N THR A 181 18.76 -3.99 1.10
CA THR A 181 18.86 -3.27 -0.19
C THR A 181 19.11 -1.77 0.02
N ALA A 182 18.47 -1.15 1.01
CA ALA A 182 18.67 0.26 1.33
C ALA A 182 20.06 0.53 1.94
N ALA A 183 20.65 -0.46 2.60
CA ALA A 183 21.98 -0.39 3.20
C ALA A 183 23.13 -0.65 2.21
N SER A 184 22.86 -1.23 1.03
CA SER A 184 23.85 -1.49 -0.03
C SER A 184 24.10 -0.26 -0.91
#